data_AF-S7X132-F1
#
_entry.id   AF-S7X132-F1
#
_cell.length_a   1.000
_cell.length_b   1.000
_cell.length_c   1.000
_cell.angle_alpha   90.00
_cell.angle_beta   90.00
_cell.angle_gamma   90.00
#
_symmetry.space_group_name_H-M   'P 1'
#
loop_
_entity.id
_entity.type
_entity.pdbx_description
1 polymer ?
#
loop_
_entity_poly.entity_id
_entity_poly.type
_entity_poly.pdbx_seq_one_letter_code
_entity_poly.pdbx_strand_id
1 'polypeptide(L)'
;MQTHILGYPRIGSKRELKKACEQYWSGKISSEELAEAGRAIRFQNWKTQAAIGIDLIPVNDFSFYDQVLDMSLMVGAIPERYLPLLENPNISPLDHYFAMARGYQKDGLDITAMEMTKWFDTNYHYLVPEFTEKQGFNYHSTKVVDEFKEAKRKGINAKPVLIGPVTYLLLGKEKQADLIKLTLSIIYSLSTWKF
;
A
#
# COMPACT_ATOMS: atom_id res chain seq x y z
N MET A 1 32.07 3.46 2.10
CA MET A 1 30.82 4.24 2.25
C MET A 1 29.73 3.48 1.52
N GLN A 2 28.55 3.32 2.10
CA GLN A 2 27.43 2.59 1.50
C GLN A 2 26.42 3.58 0.90
N THR A 3 25.88 3.27 -0.27
CA THR A 3 24.92 4.09 -1.02
C THR A 3 23.51 3.50 -0.95
N HIS A 4 22.52 4.36 -0.80
CA HIS A 4 21.11 3.96 -0.81
C HIS A 4 20.22 5.12 -1.29
N ILE A 5 19.02 4.80 -1.75
CA ILE A 5 17.98 5.80 -2.01
C ILE A 5 16.75 5.50 -1.14
N LEU A 6 15.87 6.49 -0.95
CA LEU A 6 14.68 6.35 -0.08
C LEU A 6 13.49 5.68 -0.78
N GLY A 7 13.44 5.71 -2.11
CA GLY A 7 12.42 5.10 -2.95
C GLY A 7 12.68 5.43 -4.42
N TYR A 8 11.99 4.73 -5.32
CA TYR A 8 12.11 4.92 -6.77
C TYR A 8 10.73 5.20 -7.41
N PRO A 9 10.63 6.09 -8.42
CA PRO A 9 9.37 6.36 -9.09
C PRO A 9 8.74 5.10 -9.71
N ARG A 10 7.51 4.80 -9.28
CA ARG A 10 6.79 3.56 -9.67
C ARG A 10 5.97 3.65 -10.95
N ILE A 11 5.83 4.85 -11.52
CA ILE A 11 4.93 5.09 -12.67
C ILE A 11 5.42 4.40 -13.96
N GLY A 12 6.73 4.14 -14.06
CA GLY A 12 7.40 3.63 -15.24
C GLY A 12 7.71 4.70 -16.29
N SER A 13 8.74 4.49 -17.11
CA SER A 13 9.26 5.48 -18.06
C SER A 13 8.23 5.93 -19.12
N LYS A 14 7.22 5.11 -19.42
CA LYS A 14 6.13 5.41 -20.35
C LYS A 14 4.75 5.35 -19.69
N ARG A 15 4.70 5.56 -18.36
CA ARG A 15 3.51 5.49 -17.51
C ARG A 15 2.80 4.13 -17.58
N GLU A 16 3.58 3.06 -17.59
CA GLU A 16 3.14 1.67 -17.66
C GLU A 16 2.17 1.35 -16.53
N LEU A 17 2.46 1.79 -15.30
CA LEU A 17 1.57 1.56 -14.15
C LEU A 17 0.20 2.20 -14.35
N LYS A 18 0.17 3.45 -14.81
CA LYS A 18 -1.08 4.17 -15.10
C LYS A 18 -1.93 3.40 -16.10
N LYS A 19 -1.31 2.97 -17.22
CA LYS A 19 -2.00 2.23 -18.28
C LYS A 19 -2.57 0.91 -17.78
N ALA A 20 -1.78 0.16 -17.01
CA ALA A 20 -2.21 -1.11 -16.44
C ALA A 20 -3.39 -0.93 -15.45
N CYS A 21 -3.30 0.04 -14.53
CA CYS A 21 -4.40 0.34 -13.61
C CYS A 21 -5.67 0.78 -14.35
N GLU A 22 -5.57 1.62 -15.38
CA GLU A 22 -6.74 2.05 -16.18
C GLU A 22 -7.36 0.91 -17.00
N GLN A 23 -6.53 0.00 -17.54
CA GLN A 23 -7.01 -1.20 -18.21
C GLN A 23 -7.73 -2.13 -17.23
N TYR A 24 -7.17 -2.29 -16.02
CA TYR A 24 -7.78 -3.09 -14.97
C TYR A 24 -9.14 -2.53 -14.53
N TRP A 25 -9.22 -1.23 -14.24
CA TRP A 25 -10.47 -0.58 -13.83
C TRP A 25 -11.55 -0.61 -14.91
N SER A 26 -11.15 -0.66 -16.19
CA SER A 26 -12.07 -0.81 -17.32
C SER A 26 -12.38 -2.28 -17.69
N GLY A 27 -11.89 -3.25 -16.92
CA GLY A 27 -12.14 -4.68 -17.13
C GLY A 27 -11.41 -5.29 -18.33
N LYS A 28 -10.38 -4.64 -18.84
CA LYS A 28 -9.62 -5.10 -20.02
C LYS A 28 -8.51 -6.08 -19.70
N ILE A 29 -8.01 -6.06 -18.46
CA ILE A 29 -7.02 -7.00 -17.96
C ILE A 29 -7.47 -7.56 -16.62
N SER A 30 -7.01 -8.76 -16.29
CA SER A 30 -7.29 -9.43 -15.02
C SER A 30 -6.44 -8.89 -13.86
N SER A 31 -6.77 -9.33 -12.65
CA SER A 31 -6.02 -9.01 -11.43
C SER A 31 -4.59 -9.55 -11.50
N GLU A 32 -4.43 -10.74 -12.08
CA GLU A 32 -3.16 -11.41 -12.29
C GLU A 32 -2.28 -10.67 -13.31
N GLU A 33 -2.89 -10.18 -14.40
CA GLU A 33 -2.19 -9.36 -15.40
C GLU A 33 -1.72 -8.02 -14.83
N LEU A 34 -2.55 -7.35 -14.01
CA LEU A 34 -2.13 -6.15 -13.29
C LEU A 34 -1.01 -6.45 -12.30
N ALA A 35 -1.10 -7.55 -11.56
CA ALA A 35 -0.06 -7.98 -10.63
C ALA A 35 1.27 -8.27 -11.35
N GLU A 36 1.22 -8.86 -12.55
CA GLU A 36 2.40 -9.10 -13.40
C GLU A 36 3.00 -7.79 -13.90
N ALA A 37 2.17 -6.83 -14.34
CA ALA A 37 2.66 -5.49 -14.71
C ALA A 37 3.39 -4.81 -13.54
N GLY A 38 2.87 -4.93 -12.32
CA GLY A 38 3.54 -4.46 -11.10
C GLY A 38 4.89 -5.14 -10.85
N ARG A 39 4.95 -6.47 -10.97
CA ARG A 39 6.21 -7.25 -10.84
C ARG A 39 7.25 -6.80 -11.87
N ALA A 40 6.85 -6.66 -13.13
CA ALA A 40 7.74 -6.22 -14.21
C ALA A 40 8.34 -4.82 -13.94
N ILE A 41 7.52 -3.88 -13.47
CA ILE A 41 7.97 -2.53 -13.11
C ILE A 41 8.96 -2.57 -11.95
N ARG A 42 8.64 -3.29 -10.85
CA ARG A 42 9.55 -3.44 -9.71
C ARG A 42 10.89 -4.03 -10.13
N PHE A 43 10.87 -5.12 -10.89
CA PHE A 43 12.08 -5.77 -11.35
C PHE A 43 12.95 -4.85 -12.22
N GLN A 44 12.34 -4.12 -13.15
CA GLN A 44 13.06 -3.18 -14.00
C GLN A 44 13.68 -2.03 -13.18
N ASN A 45 12.94 -1.51 -12.19
CA ASN A 45 13.44 -0.47 -11.29
C ASN A 45 14.61 -0.96 -10.43
N TRP A 46 14.51 -2.16 -9.85
CA TRP A 46 15.61 -2.75 -9.06
C TRP A 46 16.85 -3.00 -9.92
N LYS A 47 16.66 -3.56 -11.13
CA LYS A 47 17.77 -3.79 -12.08
C LYS A 47 18.47 -2.49 -12.45
N THR A 48 17.71 -1.42 -12.67
CA THR A 48 18.26 -0.09 -13.00
C THR A 48 19.13 0.44 -11.86
N GLN A 49 18.66 0.34 -10.62
CA GLN A 49 19.41 0.79 -9.44
C GLN A 49 20.66 -0.08 -9.17
N ALA A 50 20.56 -1.39 -9.36
CA ALA A 50 21.69 -2.30 -9.24
C ALA A 50 22.75 -2.02 -10.31
N ALA A 51 22.35 -1.74 -11.55
CA ALA A 51 23.25 -1.48 -12.67
C ALA A 51 24.11 -0.22 -12.48
N ILE A 52 23.65 0.75 -11.68
CA ILE A 52 24.40 1.97 -11.35
C ILE A 52 25.14 1.86 -10.01
N GLY A 53 25.15 0.68 -9.38
CA GLY A 53 25.93 0.41 -8.17
C GLY A 53 25.32 0.88 -6.85
N ILE A 54 24.00 1.04 -6.74
CA ILE A 54 23.36 1.31 -5.44
C ILE A 54 23.49 0.10 -4.52
N ASP A 55 24.09 0.28 -3.34
CA ASP A 55 24.38 -0.83 -2.42
C ASP A 55 23.11 -1.39 -1.74
N LEU A 56 22.18 -0.52 -1.32
CA LEU A 56 20.90 -0.90 -0.69
C LEU A 56 19.72 -0.38 -1.51
N ILE A 57 19.00 -1.29 -2.14
CA ILE A 57 17.90 -0.98 -3.06
C ILE A 57 16.57 -1.03 -2.30
N PRO A 58 15.75 0.06 -2.30
CA PRO A 58 14.45 0.07 -1.66
C PRO A 58 13.52 -1.01 -2.24
N VAL A 59 12.77 -1.63 -1.34
CA VAL A 59 11.60 -2.46 -1.67
C VAL A 59 10.43 -2.01 -0.80
N ASN A 60 9.20 -2.34 -1.20
CA ASN A 60 7.97 -1.81 -0.62
C ASN A 60 7.71 -0.31 -0.88
N ASP A 61 8.55 0.35 -1.68
CA ASP A 61 8.34 1.70 -2.22
C ASP A 61 7.39 1.73 -3.42
N PHE A 62 7.25 0.60 -4.12
CA PHE A 62 6.21 0.39 -5.14
C PHE A 62 4.82 0.31 -4.49
N SER A 63 3.81 0.82 -5.21
CA SER A 63 2.40 0.75 -4.85
C SER A 63 1.55 0.86 -6.11
N PHE A 64 0.39 0.20 -6.13
CA PHE A 64 -0.55 0.35 -7.24
C PHE A 64 -1.31 1.69 -7.22
N TYR A 65 -1.42 2.32 -6.04
CA TYR A 65 -2.10 3.59 -5.88
C TYR A 65 -1.39 4.49 -4.88
N ASP A 66 -1.26 4.06 -3.62
CA ASP A 66 -0.68 4.83 -2.52
C ASP A 66 -0.02 3.95 -1.43
N GLN A 67 1.18 4.34 -0.99
CA GLN A 67 1.95 3.62 0.03
C GLN A 67 1.37 3.75 1.44
N VAL A 68 0.60 4.82 1.74
CA VAL A 68 -0.09 4.94 3.04
C VAL A 68 -1.30 4.01 3.08
N LEU A 69 -2.00 3.86 1.95
CA LEU A 69 -2.99 2.79 1.80
C LEU A 69 -2.37 1.39 1.91
N ASP A 70 -1.21 1.14 1.30
CA ASP A 70 -0.50 -0.14 1.46
C ASP A 70 -0.21 -0.43 2.94
N MET A 71 0.21 0.59 3.70
CA MET A 71 0.43 0.50 5.14
C MET A 71 -0.87 0.18 5.87
N SER A 72 -1.98 0.83 5.51
CA SER A 72 -3.31 0.58 6.11
C SER A 72 -3.74 -0.87 5.95
N LEU A 73 -3.53 -1.44 4.76
CA LEU A 73 -3.79 -2.86 4.49
C LEU A 73 -2.79 -3.79 5.16
N MET A 74 -1.52 -3.44 5.27
CA MET A 74 -0.54 -4.26 5.98
C MET A 74 -0.94 -4.50 7.43
N VAL A 75 -1.53 -3.49 8.06
CA VAL A 75 -1.82 -3.47 9.51
C VAL A 75 -3.30 -3.71 9.80
N GLY A 76 -4.09 -4.05 8.79
CA GLY A 76 -5.52 -4.37 8.93
C GLY A 76 -6.38 -3.18 9.36
N ALA A 77 -5.90 -1.95 9.15
CA ALA A 77 -6.64 -0.72 9.43
C ALA A 77 -7.61 -0.41 8.28
N ILE A 78 -8.61 -1.28 8.11
CA ILE A 78 -9.59 -1.21 7.03
C ILE A 78 -10.92 -0.71 7.61
N PRO A 79 -11.49 0.39 7.10
CA PRO A 79 -12.78 0.90 7.59
C PRO A 79 -13.92 -0.10 7.38
N GLU A 80 -14.83 -0.16 8.35
CA GLU A 80 -15.95 -1.13 8.37
C GLU A 80 -16.80 -1.12 7.11
N ARG A 81 -16.94 0.04 6.44
CA ARG A 81 -17.70 0.18 5.18
C ARG A 81 -17.17 -0.70 4.03
N TYR A 82 -15.93 -1.19 4.11
CA TYR A 82 -15.35 -2.08 3.10
C TYR A 82 -15.45 -3.56 3.48
N LEU A 83 -15.94 -3.91 4.67
CA LEU A 83 -16.10 -5.31 5.11
C LEU A 83 -16.97 -6.15 4.16
N PRO A 84 -18.09 -5.66 3.60
CA PRO A 84 -18.89 -6.45 2.65
C PRO A 84 -18.10 -6.89 1.41
N LEU A 85 -17.05 -6.14 1.03
CA LEU A 85 -16.16 -6.56 -0.04
C LEU A 85 -15.20 -7.63 0.50
N LEU A 86 -14.51 -7.36 1.62
CA LEU A 86 -13.56 -8.30 2.23
C LEU A 86 -14.11 -9.70 2.49
N GLU A 87 -15.39 -9.80 2.84
CA GLU A 87 -16.08 -11.06 3.10
C GLU A 87 -16.55 -11.78 1.83
N ASN A 88 -16.52 -11.11 0.66
CA ASN A 88 -16.94 -11.68 -0.61
C ASN A 88 -15.77 -12.37 -1.32
N PRO A 89 -15.77 -13.70 -1.44
CA PRO A 89 -14.66 -14.45 -2.04
C PRO A 89 -14.50 -14.20 -3.55
N ASN A 90 -15.49 -13.59 -4.21
CA ASN A 90 -15.42 -13.26 -5.63
C ASN A 90 -14.74 -11.92 -5.90
N ILE A 91 -14.45 -11.12 -4.87
CA ILE A 91 -13.77 -9.84 -5.01
C ILE A 91 -12.28 -10.06 -4.77
N SER A 92 -11.46 -9.64 -5.73
CA SER A 92 -10.02 -9.84 -5.63
C SER A 92 -9.41 -8.89 -4.57
N PRO A 93 -8.26 -9.24 -3.96
CA PRO A 93 -7.55 -8.32 -3.08
C PRO A 93 -7.23 -6.96 -3.72
N LEU A 94 -6.99 -6.92 -5.04
CA LEU A 94 -6.76 -5.66 -5.76
C LEU A 94 -8.06 -4.85 -5.93
N ASP A 95 -9.21 -5.48 -6.03
CA ASP A 95 -10.49 -4.77 -6.02
C ASP A 95 -10.78 -4.16 -4.64
N HIS A 96 -10.48 -4.87 -3.55
CA HIS A 96 -10.54 -4.29 -2.19
C HIS A 96 -9.63 -3.07 -2.05
N TYR A 97 -8.39 -3.23 -2.51
CA TYR A 97 -7.41 -2.15 -2.54
C TYR A 97 -7.94 -0.92 -3.28
N PHE A 98 -8.49 -1.10 -4.49
CA PHE A 98 -8.99 0.01 -5.28
C PHE A 98 -10.33 0.56 -4.80
N ALA A 99 -11.16 -0.24 -4.13
CA ALA A 99 -12.37 0.25 -3.48
C ALA A 99 -12.03 1.29 -2.40
N MET A 100 -11.00 1.03 -1.60
CA MET A 100 -10.50 2.01 -0.61
C MET A 100 -9.96 3.27 -1.28
N ALA A 101 -9.29 3.12 -2.42
CA ALA A 101 -8.65 4.22 -3.13
C ALA A 101 -9.60 5.10 -3.94
N ARG A 102 -10.65 4.52 -4.51
CA ARG A 102 -11.46 5.14 -5.57
C ARG A 102 -12.97 4.90 -5.42
N GLY A 103 -13.39 4.21 -4.37
CA GLY A 103 -14.78 3.83 -4.14
C GLY A 103 -15.20 2.59 -4.92
N TYR A 104 -16.39 2.09 -4.61
CA TYR A 104 -16.98 0.90 -5.22
C TYR A 104 -18.46 1.11 -5.50
N GLN A 105 -18.85 1.06 -6.77
CA GLN A 105 -20.22 1.31 -7.25
C GLN A 105 -20.69 0.18 -8.18
N LYS A 106 -20.66 -1.05 -7.66
CA LYS A 106 -21.01 -2.29 -8.39
C LYS A 106 -21.77 -3.24 -7.45
N ASP A 107 -22.44 -4.23 -8.00
CA ASP A 107 -23.11 -5.31 -7.23
C ASP A 107 -24.10 -4.80 -6.17
N GLY A 108 -24.75 -3.67 -6.43
CA GLY A 108 -25.70 -3.04 -5.50
C GLY A 108 -25.06 -2.31 -4.32
N LEU A 109 -23.73 -2.19 -4.29
CA LEU A 109 -22.98 -1.44 -3.28
C LEU A 109 -22.60 -0.05 -3.82
N ASP A 110 -22.69 0.95 -2.95
CA ASP A 110 -22.20 2.32 -3.17
C ASP A 110 -21.32 2.72 -1.98
N ILE A 111 -20.04 2.42 -2.08
CA ILE A 111 -19.04 2.64 -1.02
C ILE A 111 -18.12 3.78 -1.44
N THR A 112 -18.08 4.82 -0.61
CA THR A 112 -17.23 6.00 -0.84
C THR A 112 -15.76 5.71 -0.54
N ALA A 113 -14.89 6.26 -1.37
CA ALA A 113 -13.43 6.19 -1.21
C ALA A 113 -12.95 6.78 0.13
N MET A 114 -11.73 6.45 0.51
CA MET A 114 -11.05 7.15 1.61
C MET A 114 -10.69 8.58 1.20
N GLU A 115 -10.57 9.46 2.20
CA GLU A 115 -10.14 10.84 1.98
C GLU A 115 -8.70 10.88 1.43
N MET A 116 -8.46 11.76 0.45
CA MET A 116 -7.11 12.07 -0.02
C MET A 116 -6.68 13.44 0.47
N THR A 117 -5.41 13.57 0.88
CA THR A 117 -4.80 14.87 1.21
C THR A 117 -3.34 14.92 0.77
N LYS A 118 -2.73 16.11 0.80
CA LYS A 118 -1.33 16.29 0.39
C LYS A 118 -0.37 15.58 1.34
N TRP A 119 0.63 14.92 0.77
CA TRP A 119 1.76 14.37 1.50
C TRP A 119 2.72 15.51 1.85
N PHE A 120 2.59 16.00 3.09
CA PHE A 120 3.29 17.20 3.57
C PHE A 120 3.09 18.39 2.63
N ASP A 121 4.17 19.10 2.29
CA ASP A 121 4.22 20.24 1.39
C ASP A 121 4.43 19.85 -0.09
N THR A 122 4.37 18.56 -0.41
CA THR A 122 4.53 18.07 -1.79
C THR A 122 3.22 18.12 -2.59
N ASN A 123 3.31 17.83 -3.90
CA ASN A 123 2.13 17.64 -4.76
C ASN A 123 1.63 16.18 -4.82
N TYR A 124 2.30 15.25 -4.13
CA TYR A 124 1.80 13.90 -4.00
C TYR A 124 0.63 13.88 -3.00
N HIS A 125 -0.38 13.05 -3.27
CA HIS A 125 -1.53 12.89 -2.37
C HIS A 125 -1.54 11.46 -1.83
N TYR A 126 -1.86 11.31 -0.56
CA TYR A 126 -2.01 10.01 0.10
C TYR A 126 -3.43 9.81 0.60
N LEU A 127 -3.81 8.56 0.83
CA LEU A 127 -5.09 8.20 1.42
C LEU A 127 -4.97 8.23 2.94
N VAL A 128 -5.77 9.10 3.56
CA VAL A 128 -5.74 9.38 5.00
C VAL A 128 -6.19 8.15 5.77
N PRO A 129 -5.34 7.55 6.63
CA PRO A 129 -5.75 6.45 7.49
C PRO A 129 -6.96 6.85 8.36
N GLU A 130 -7.90 5.94 8.54
CA GLU A 130 -9.10 6.20 9.33
C GLU A 130 -9.09 5.29 10.56
N PHE A 131 -9.31 5.87 11.74
CA PHE A 131 -9.29 5.15 13.01
C PHE A 131 -10.60 5.32 13.76
N THR A 132 -11.07 4.23 14.36
CA THR A 132 -12.21 4.21 15.29
C THR A 132 -11.72 3.86 16.69
N GLU A 133 -12.55 4.09 17.71
CA GLU A 133 -12.21 3.74 19.10
C GLU A 133 -11.87 2.24 19.26
N LYS A 134 -12.58 1.38 18.52
CA LYS A 134 -12.41 -0.08 18.54
C LYS A 134 -11.44 -0.58 17.47
N GLN A 135 -10.56 0.27 16.94
CA GLN A 135 -9.66 -0.10 15.86
C GLN A 135 -8.77 -1.29 16.28
N GLY A 136 -9.00 -2.43 15.62
CA GLY A 136 -8.09 -3.57 15.67
C GLY A 136 -6.96 -3.40 14.67
N PHE A 137 -5.75 -3.85 15.04
CA PHE A 137 -4.64 -4.01 14.11
C PHE A 137 -4.30 -5.49 14.00
N ASN A 138 -4.01 -5.93 12.78
CA ASN A 138 -3.58 -7.30 12.51
C ASN A 138 -2.67 -7.32 11.27
N TYR A 139 -1.80 -8.31 11.18
CA TYR A 139 -0.93 -8.46 10.01
C TYR A 139 -1.74 -9.03 8.83
N HIS A 140 -2.36 -8.14 8.05
CA HIS A 140 -3.34 -8.50 7.02
C HIS A 140 -2.72 -8.67 5.63
N SER A 141 -1.77 -7.81 5.23
CA SER A 141 -1.09 -7.91 3.94
C SER A 141 0.39 -8.24 4.10
N THR A 142 0.86 -9.23 3.33
CA THR A 142 2.26 -9.70 3.32
C THR A 142 3.15 -8.97 2.30
N LYS A 143 2.63 -7.92 1.64
CA LYS A 143 3.29 -7.22 0.52
C LYS A 143 4.78 -6.94 0.75
N VAL A 144 5.14 -6.35 1.89
CA VAL A 144 6.55 -6.00 2.21
C VAL A 144 7.46 -7.23 2.24
N VAL A 145 6.96 -8.35 2.79
CA VAL A 145 7.69 -9.61 2.86
C VAL A 145 7.79 -10.26 1.48
N ASP A 146 6.72 -10.23 0.70
CA ASP A 146 6.67 -10.84 -0.63
C ASP A 146 7.58 -10.11 -1.61
N GLU A 147 7.57 -8.77 -1.61
CA GLU A 147 8.47 -7.96 -2.44
C GLU A 147 9.93 -8.11 -1.99
N PHE A 148 10.20 -8.20 -0.68
CA PHE A 148 11.55 -8.48 -0.19
C PHE A 148 12.06 -9.84 -0.65
N LYS A 149 11.24 -10.90 -0.54
CA LYS A 149 11.57 -12.25 -1.02
C LYS A 149 11.74 -12.27 -2.54
N GLU A 150 10.90 -11.54 -3.27
CA GLU A 150 11.01 -11.38 -4.73
C GLU A 150 12.37 -10.76 -5.11
N ALA A 151 12.73 -9.63 -4.51
CA ALA A 151 13.99 -8.95 -4.75
C ALA A 151 15.20 -9.84 -4.39
N LYS A 152 15.18 -10.49 -3.22
CA LYS A 152 16.21 -11.44 -2.78
C LYS A 152 16.43 -12.57 -3.78
N ARG A 153 15.36 -13.18 -4.30
CA ARG A 153 15.45 -14.25 -5.32
C ARG A 153 16.07 -13.78 -6.64
N LYS A 154 16.05 -12.47 -6.91
CA LYS A 154 16.67 -11.85 -8.09
C LYS A 154 18.08 -11.33 -7.83
N GLY A 155 18.67 -11.63 -6.66
CA GLY A 155 20.01 -11.18 -6.28
C GLY A 155 20.09 -9.70 -5.88
N ILE A 156 18.96 -9.06 -5.60
CA ILE A 156 18.91 -7.65 -5.19
C ILE A 156 19.20 -7.55 -3.68
N ASN A 157 20.11 -6.64 -3.31
CA ASN A 157 20.35 -6.30 -1.91
C ASN A 157 19.26 -5.36 -1.39
N ALA A 158 18.12 -5.96 -1.05
CA ALA A 158 16.87 -5.28 -0.73
C ALA A 158 16.89 -4.63 0.66
N LYS A 159 16.34 -3.40 0.74
CA LYS A 159 16.10 -2.62 1.96
C LYS A 159 14.61 -2.24 2.04
N PRO A 160 13.80 -2.92 2.86
CA PRO A 160 12.39 -2.57 3.03
C PRO A 160 12.18 -1.13 3.51
N VAL A 161 11.18 -0.45 2.94
CA VAL A 161 10.75 0.89 3.32
C VAL A 161 9.37 0.81 3.95
N LEU A 162 9.23 1.35 5.17
CA LEU A 162 7.99 1.36 5.94
C LEU A 162 7.72 2.76 6.47
N ILE A 163 6.44 3.10 6.55
CA ILE A 163 6.01 4.29 7.31
C ILE A 163 6.04 3.90 8.78
N GLY A 164 6.77 4.68 9.58
CA GLY A 164 6.84 4.44 11.02
C GLY A 164 5.46 4.52 11.67
N PRO A 165 5.18 3.72 12.71
CA PRO A 165 3.84 3.65 13.32
C PRO A 165 3.38 4.99 13.89
N VAL A 166 4.29 5.79 14.47
CA VAL A 166 3.97 7.13 14.97
C VAL A 166 3.54 8.05 13.83
N THR A 167 4.30 8.09 12.74
CA THR A 167 3.95 8.89 11.55
C THR A 167 2.62 8.43 10.96
N TYR A 168 2.41 7.12 10.82
CA TYR A 168 1.17 6.56 10.29
C TYR A 168 -0.06 6.99 11.11
N LEU A 169 0.02 6.91 12.44
CA LEU A 169 -1.06 7.34 13.33
C LEU A 169 -1.30 8.86 13.25
N LEU A 170 -0.23 9.67 13.22
CA LEU A 170 -0.34 11.13 13.14
C LEU A 170 -0.90 11.63 11.81
N LEU A 171 -0.69 10.88 10.72
CA LEU A 171 -1.24 11.18 9.39
C LEU A 171 -2.71 10.76 9.22
N GLY A 172 -3.26 9.94 10.11
CA GLY A 172 -4.66 9.52 10.04
C GLY A 172 -5.64 10.50 10.68
N LYS A 173 -6.92 10.14 10.66
CA LYS A 173 -8.03 10.87 11.32
C LYS A 173 -8.88 9.93 12.17
N GLU A 174 -9.34 10.43 13.31
CA GLU A 174 -10.38 9.75 14.08
C GLU A 174 -11.74 9.95 13.39
N LYS A 175 -12.59 8.92 13.43
CA LYS A 175 -13.98 9.02 12.95
C LYS A 175 -14.99 9.27 14.08
N GLN A 176 -14.51 9.42 15.32
CA GLN A 176 -15.27 9.70 16.53
C GLN A 176 -14.51 10.74 17.38
N ALA A 177 -15.21 11.55 18.16
CA ALA A 177 -14.61 12.53 19.05
C ALA A 177 -13.77 11.87 20.17
N ASP A 178 -12.74 12.56 20.65
CA ASP A 178 -11.95 12.26 21.86
C ASP A 178 -10.99 11.04 21.83
N LEU A 179 -10.78 10.40 20.68
CA LEU A 179 -9.77 9.34 20.55
C LEU A 179 -8.34 9.92 20.49
N ILE A 180 -7.46 9.54 21.42
CA ILE A 180 -6.03 9.91 21.37
C ILE A 180 -5.28 8.90 20.49
N LYS A 181 -5.01 9.22 19.22
CA LYS A 181 -4.36 8.30 18.25
C LYS A 181 -3.07 7.64 18.77
N LEU A 182 -2.29 8.32 19.60
CA LEU A 182 -1.03 7.80 20.13
C LEU A 182 -1.22 6.63 21.10
N THR A 183 -2.37 6.45 21.73
CA THR A 183 -2.62 5.28 22.60
C THR A 183 -2.75 3.99 21.78
N LEU A 184 -3.13 4.09 20.50
CA LEU A 184 -3.19 2.96 19.56
C LEU A 184 -1.80 2.38 19.23
N SER A 185 -0.71 3.14 19.46
CA SER A 185 0.66 2.65 19.21
C SER A 185 1.04 1.45 20.08
N ILE A 186 0.46 1.34 21.28
CA ILE A 186 0.66 0.22 22.20
C ILE A 186 -0.02 -1.04 21.67
N ILE A 187 -1.25 -0.91 21.15
CA ILE A 187 -2.02 -2.02 20.55
C ILE A 187 -1.36 -2.48 19.25
N TYR A 188 -0.89 -1.53 18.43
CA TYR A 188 -0.14 -1.80 17.22
C TYR A 188 1.09 -2.67 17.50
N SER A 189 1.91 -2.30 18.48
CA SER A 189 3.12 -3.03 18.87
C SER A 189 2.85 -4.47 19.33
N LEU A 190 1.77 -4.70 20.08
CA LEU A 190 1.47 -5.99 20.71
C LEU A 190 0.77 -7.01 19.78
N SER A 191 0.11 -6.54 18.72
CA SER A 191 -0.74 -7.37 17.83
C SER A 191 -0.10 -7.71 16.49
N THR A 192 0.83 -6.89 15.98
CA THR A 192 1.35 -7.02 14.59
C THR A 192 2.65 -7.82 14.45
N TRP A 193 3.38 -8.11 15.53
CA TRP A 193 4.72 -8.72 15.48
C TRP A 193 4.87 -10.02 16.26
N LYS A 194 3.80 -10.79 16.44
CA LYS A 194 3.91 -12.18 16.93
C LYS A 194 4.31 -13.08 15.75
N PHE A 195 5.62 -13.26 15.59
CA PHE A 195 6.20 -14.31 14.74
C PHE A 195 6.18 -15.66 15.46
#